data_AF-A0AAW7WE86-F1
#
_entry.id   AF-A0AAW7WE86-F1
#
_cell.length_a   1.000
_cell.length_b   1.000
_cell.length_c   1.000
_cell.angle_alpha   90.00
_cell.angle_beta   90.00
_cell.angle_gamma   90.00
#
_symmetry.space_group_name_H-M   'P 1'
#
loop_
_entity.id
_entity.type
_entity.pdbx_description
1 polymer ?
#
loop_
_entity_poly.entity_id
_entity_poly.type
_entity_poly.pdbx_seq_one_letter_code
_entity_poly.pdbx_strand_id
1 'polypeptide(L)'
;MEIMQVMGTLICSYRVAGLDHMHLRILRNNKGKKLVAVDPVGAREGNWVFTASGSAARHACPDNTVLTDLTIGGIIDFWNPDG
;
A
#
# COMPACT_ATOMS: atom_id res chain seq x y z
N MET A 1 7.55 -7.11 -5.99
CA MET A 1 6.10 -7.29 -5.80
C MET A 1 5.92 -8.25 -4.63
N GLU A 2 5.20 -7.84 -3.59
CA GLU A 2 4.92 -8.68 -2.42
C GLU A 2 3.41 -8.70 -2.16
N ILE A 3 2.91 -9.83 -1.65
CA ILE A 3 1.52 -9.97 -1.22
C ILE A 3 1.42 -9.64 0.26
N MET A 4 0.47 -8.78 0.61
CA MET A 4 0.27 -8.32 1.99
C MET A 4 -1.22 -8.19 2.29
N GLN A 5 -1.56 -8.28 3.57
CA GLN A 5 -2.92 -8.04 4.04
C GLN A 5 -3.04 -6.61 4.60
N VAL A 6 -4.13 -5.92 4.28
CA VAL A 6 -4.43 -4.59 4.82
C VAL A 6 -4.94 -4.72 6.25
N MET A 7 -4.26 -4.06 7.18
CA MET A 7 -4.56 -4.07 8.61
C MET A 7 -5.35 -2.85 9.08
N GLY A 8 -5.52 -1.84 8.22
CA GLY A 8 -6.23 -0.61 8.56
C GLY A 8 -5.64 0.62 7.89
N THR A 9 -6.01 1.79 8.40
CA THR A 9 -5.63 3.10 7.84
C THR A 9 -4.68 3.82 8.77
N LEU A 10 -3.65 4.46 8.20
CA LEU A 10 -2.82 5.42 8.91
C LEU A 10 -3.27 6.84 8.55
N ILE A 11 -3.45 7.71 9.55
CA ILE A 11 -3.77 9.12 9.33
C ILE A 11 -2.54 9.97 9.66
N CYS A 12 -2.14 10.81 8.71
CA CYS A 12 -1.03 11.74 8.84
C CYS A 12 -1.53 13.17 8.63
N SER A 13 -1.75 13.90 9.73
CA SER A 13 -2.29 15.27 9.73
C SER A 13 -1.25 16.32 9.33
N TYR A 14 0.04 16.02 9.50
CA TYR A 14 1.14 16.88 9.08
C TYR A 14 2.15 16.07 8.26
N ARG A 15 2.33 16.44 6.99
CA ARG A 15 3.09 15.68 5.99
C ARG A 15 3.95 16.58 5.12
N VAL A 16 4.99 16.01 4.52
CA VAL A 16 5.76 16.70 3.47
C VAL A 16 4.89 16.91 2.24
N ALA A 17 5.07 18.04 1.56
CA ALA A 17 4.25 18.40 0.39
C ALA A 17 4.25 17.30 -0.69
N GLY A 18 5.39 16.66 -0.93
CA GLY A 18 5.50 15.61 -1.96
C GLY A 18 4.79 14.29 -1.66
N LEU A 19 4.28 14.05 -0.44
CA LEU A 19 3.42 12.88 -0.17
C LEU A 19 1.97 13.12 -0.65
N ASP A 20 1.62 14.39 -0.88
CA ASP A 20 0.28 14.84 -1.26
C ASP A 20 -0.83 14.29 -0.33
N HIS A 21 -2.09 14.34 -0.78
CA HIS A 21 -3.26 13.88 -0.06
C HIS A 21 -3.56 12.38 -0.26
N MET A 22 -2.52 11.56 -0.48
CA MET A 22 -2.68 10.12 -0.67
C MET A 22 -3.22 9.41 0.58
N HIS A 23 -4.05 8.39 0.34
CA HIS A 23 -4.50 7.44 1.36
C HIS A 23 -3.34 6.53 1.79
N LEU A 24 -3.22 6.29 3.09
CA LEU A 24 -2.18 5.43 3.67
C LEU A 24 -2.79 4.20 4.33
N ARG A 25 -2.30 3.02 3.96
CA ARG A 25 -2.73 1.74 4.53
C ARG A 25 -1.60 1.08 5.28
N ILE A 26 -1.94 0.53 6.44
CA ILE A 26 -1.04 -0.34 7.20
C ILE A 26 -1.15 -1.73 6.57
N LEU A 27 -0.04 -2.29 6.13
CA LEU A 27 0.05 -3.61 5.53
C LEU A 27 0.82 -4.56 6.43
N ARG A 28 0.48 -5.84 6.39
CA ARG A 28 1.22 -6.93 7.05
C ARG A 28 1.62 -7.98 6.01
N ASN A 29 2.90 -8.30 5.93
CA ASN A 29 3.37 -9.40 5.10
C ASN A 29 3.28 -10.76 5.82
N ASN A 30 3.56 -11.86 5.12
CA ASN A 30 3.47 -13.21 5.67
C ASN A 30 4.45 -13.48 6.83
N LYS A 31 5.48 -12.65 7.02
CA LYS A 31 6.42 -12.72 8.15
C LYS A 31 5.96 -11.90 9.35
N GLY A 32 4.77 -11.30 9.29
CA GLY A 32 4.23 -10.43 10.33
C GLY A 32 4.82 -9.01 10.34
N LYS A 33 5.73 -8.67 9.42
CA LYS A 33 6.30 -7.31 9.33
C LYS A 33 5.22 -6.34 8.87
N LYS A 34 5.13 -5.20 9.57
CA LYS A 34 4.22 -4.11 9.24
C LYS A 34 4.92 -3.05 8.39
N LEU A 35 4.23 -2.59 7.36
CA LEU A 35 4.67 -1.56 6.42
C LEU A 35 3.52 -0.58 6.17
N VAL A 36 3.80 0.58 5.59
CA VAL A 36 2.78 1.55 5.19
C VAL A 36 2.90 1.77 3.70
N ALA A 37 1.78 1.68 2.99
CA ALA A 37 1.72 1.90 1.55
C ALA A 37 0.75 3.02 1.21
N VAL A 38 1.03 3.73 0.12
CA VAL A 38 0.06 4.57 -0.57
C VAL A 38 -1.00 3.68 -1.24
N ASP A 39 -2.27 4.08 -1.14
CA ASP A 39 -3.42 3.35 -1.67
C ASP A 39 -4.21 4.18 -2.70
N PRO A 40 -3.93 4.02 -4.00
CA PRO A 40 -4.73 4.63 -5.06
C PRO A 40 -5.93 3.77 -5.49
N VAL A 41 -6.07 2.55 -4.95
CA VAL A 41 -7.05 1.55 -5.40
C VAL A 41 -8.31 1.54 -4.54
N GLY A 42 -8.20 1.96 -3.28
CA GLY A 42 -9.32 1.97 -2.33
C GLY A 42 -9.42 0.66 -1.54
N ALA A 43 -8.28 0.03 -1.22
CA ALA A 43 -8.23 -1.18 -0.43
C ALA A 43 -8.76 -0.94 1.00
N ARG A 44 -9.47 -1.94 1.53
CA ARG A 44 -10.08 -1.93 2.87
C ARG A 44 -9.37 -2.91 3.79
N GLU A 45 -9.55 -2.72 5.10
CA GLU A 45 -9.06 -3.67 6.09
C GLU A 45 -9.54 -5.09 5.78
N GLY A 46 -8.64 -6.06 5.90
CA GLY A 46 -8.87 -7.46 5.56
C GLY A 46 -8.57 -7.82 4.10
N ASN A 47 -8.54 -6.85 3.17
CA ASN A 47 -8.17 -7.14 1.78
C ASN A 47 -6.73 -7.66 1.67
N TRP A 48 -6.54 -8.58 0.74
CA TRP A 48 -5.22 -8.99 0.27
C TRP A 48 -4.86 -8.17 -0.96
N VAL A 49 -3.61 -7.70 -1.01
CA VAL A 49 -3.14 -6.80 -2.06
C VAL A 49 -1.76 -7.23 -2.55
N PHE A 50 -1.44 -6.90 -3.80
CA PHE A 50 -0.05 -6.90 -4.25
C PHE A 50 0.48 -5.46 -4.26
N THR A 51 1.77 -5.30 -3.95
CA THR A 51 2.42 -4.00 -3.87
C THR A 51 3.57 -3.85 -4.86
N ALA A 52 3.82 -2.62 -5.29
CA ALA A 52 5.07 -2.21 -5.93
C ALA A 52 5.92 -1.44 -4.91
N SER A 53 7.22 -1.72 -4.88
CA SER A 53 8.16 -1.16 -3.89
C SER A 53 9.36 -0.47 -4.55
N GLY A 54 10.05 0.38 -3.80
CA GLY A 54 11.20 1.15 -4.27
C GLY A 54 10.81 2.17 -5.35
N SER A 55 11.66 2.37 -6.35
CA SER A 55 11.39 3.32 -7.45
C SER A 55 10.13 2.97 -8.25
N ALA A 56 9.80 1.68 -8.37
CA ALA A 56 8.59 1.22 -9.06
C ALA A 56 7.29 1.67 -8.36
N ALA A 57 7.33 1.93 -7.04
CA ALA A 57 6.16 2.40 -6.29
C ALA A 57 5.62 3.73 -6.81
N ARG A 58 6.51 4.63 -7.23
CA ARG A 58 6.12 5.92 -7.83
C ARG A 58 5.36 5.72 -9.15
N HIS A 59 5.78 4.76 -9.96
CA HIS A 59 5.10 4.46 -11.22
C HIS A 59 3.77 3.71 -11.03
N ALA A 60 3.58 3.03 -9.89
CA ALA A 60 2.30 2.43 -9.51
C ALA A 60 1.33 3.45 -8.88
N CYS A 61 1.82 4.63 -8.50
CA CYS A 61 1.00 5.74 -8.06
C CYS A 61 0.41 6.47 -9.28
N PRO A 62 -0.82 7.02 -9.22
CA PRO A 62 -1.40 7.80 -10.33
C PRO A 62 -0.53 9.00 -10.74
N ASP A 63 0.17 9.60 -9.78
CA ASP A 63 1.19 10.63 -10.00
C ASP A 63 2.56 10.09 -9.57
N ASN A 64 3.49 10.05 -10.52
CA ASN A 64 4.84 9.51 -10.30
C ASN A 64 5.80 10.49 -9.59
N THR A 65 5.35 11.71 -9.31
CA THR A 65 6.08 12.69 -8.50
C THR A 65 5.82 12.51 -7.01
N VAL A 66 4.80 11.72 -6.63
CA VAL A 66 4.49 11.38 -5.23
C VAL A 66 5.70 10.68 -4.59
N LEU A 67 6.09 11.19 -3.43
CA LEU A 67 7.19 10.66 -2.62
C LEU A 67 6.73 9.41 -1.86
N THR A 68 6.76 8.28 -2.56
CA THR A 68 6.45 6.95 -2.01
C THR A 68 7.49 5.92 -2.45
N ASP A 69 7.75 4.96 -1.56
CA ASP A 69 8.54 3.76 -1.82
C ASP A 69 7.71 2.47 -1.73
N LEU A 70 6.40 2.57 -1.47
CA LEU A 70 5.47 1.44 -1.43
C LEU A 70 4.06 1.87 -1.84
N THR A 71 3.52 1.23 -2.88
CA THR A 71 2.19 1.54 -3.42
C THR A 71 1.40 0.26 -3.64
N ILE A 72 0.12 0.26 -3.25
CA ILE A 72 -0.82 -0.81 -3.57
C ILE A 72 -1.11 -0.78 -5.07
N GLY A 73 -0.81 -1.89 -5.75
CA GLY A 73 -1.05 -2.03 -7.19
C GLY A 73 -2.42 -2.62 -7.52
N GLY A 74 -3.02 -3.37 -6.60
CA GLY A 74 -4.34 -3.97 -6.78
C GLY A 74 -4.77 -4.85 -5.62
N ILE A 75 -6.08 -5.09 -5.55
CA ILE A 75 -6.71 -6.04 -4.63
C ILE A 75 -6.70 -7.42 -5.28
N ILE A 76 -6.39 -8.44 -4.49
CA ILE A 76 -6.37 -9.83 -4.93
C ILE A 76 -7.66 -10.49 -4.47
N ASP A 77 -8.46 -10.94 -5.44
CA ASP A 77 -9.66 -11.72 -5.18
C ASP A 77 -9.30 -13.16 -4.78
N PHE A 78 -10.11 -13.76 -3.91
CA PHE A 78 -10.04 -15.17 -3.52
C PHE A 78 -8.66 -15.66 -3.02
N TRP A 79 -7.88 -14.79 -2.36
CA TRP A 79 -6.57 -15.17 -1.82
C TRP A 79 -6.70 -16.05 -0.56
N ASN A 80 -6.11 -17.25 -0.60
CA ASN A 80 -5.91 -18.11 0.56
C ASN A 80 -4.46 -18.04 1.04
N PRO A 81 -4.15 -17.43 2.20
CA PRO A 81 -2.78 -17.39 2.74
C PRO A 81 -2.24 -18.77 3.11
N ASP A 82 -3.15 -19.69 3.44
CA ASP A 82 -2.97 -21.10 3.82
C ASP A 82 -2.37 -22.01 2.74
N GLY A 83 -2.76 -21.78 1.48
CA GLY A 83 -2.69 -22.83 0.45
C GLY A 83 -3.55 -24.02 0.82
#